data_AF-A0A932LMP8-F1
#
_entry.id   AF-A0A932LMP8-F1
#
_cell.length_a   1.000
_cell.length_b   1.000
_cell.length_c   1.000
_cell.angle_alpha   90.00
_cell.angle_beta   90.00
_cell.angle_gamma   90.00
#
_symmetry.space_group_name_H-M   'P 1'
#
loop_
_entity.id
_entity.type
_entity.pdbx_description
1 polymer ?
#
loop_
_entity_poly.entity_id
_entity_poly.type
_entity_poly.pdbx_seq_one_letter_code
_entity_poly.pdbx_strand_id
1 'polypeptide(L)'
;MTTLTVDESDLSLRQVARRVKRAGGSLVVTRRGKPVLLVHDLSGEDAETIALSTSKSFARFMNKRRAKARRKGTIDFDEVCRKAGLPPVNKSETLPLRT
;
A
#
# COMPACT_ATOMS: atom_id res chain seq x y z
N MET A 1 -9.22 3.56 11.78
CA MET A 1 -8.26 2.52 12.24
C MET A 1 -8.69 2.07 13.62
N THR A 2 -9.01 0.78 13.77
CA THR A 2 -9.49 0.22 15.04
C THR A 2 -8.32 -0.38 15.82
N THR A 3 -8.35 -0.25 17.15
CA THR A 3 -7.30 -0.77 18.04
C THR A 3 -7.85 -1.91 18.92
N LEU A 4 -7.05 -2.95 19.12
CA LEU A 4 -7.32 -4.07 20.02
C LEU A 4 -6.18 -4.18 21.04
N THR A 5 -6.51 -4.02 22.32
CA THR A 5 -5.56 -4.24 23.42
C THR A 5 -5.50 -5.72 23.78
N VAL A 6 -4.29 -6.29 23.85
CA VAL A 6 -4.02 -7.72 24.11
C VAL A 6 -3.65 -7.97 25.57
N ASP A 7 -3.88 -6.99 26.46
CA ASP A 7 -3.50 -7.14 27.87
C ASP A 7 -4.15 -8.39 28.51
N GLU A 8 -5.27 -8.91 27.96
CA GLU A 8 -5.91 -10.18 28.37
C GLU A 8 -6.71 -10.86 27.23
N SER A 9 -6.09 -11.28 26.12
CA SER A 9 -6.88 -11.93 25.05
C SER A 9 -6.32 -13.23 24.50
N ASP A 10 -6.92 -14.35 24.93
CA ASP A 10 -6.96 -15.66 24.26
C ASP A 10 -7.81 -15.61 22.97
N LEU A 11 -7.75 -14.51 22.21
CA LEU A 11 -8.51 -14.41 20.98
C LEU A 11 -7.89 -15.32 19.93
N SER A 12 -8.66 -16.31 19.49
CA SER A 12 -8.28 -17.14 18.34
C SER A 12 -8.06 -16.28 17.09
N LEU A 13 -7.17 -16.73 16.20
CA LEU A 13 -6.93 -16.08 14.90
C LEU A 13 -8.24 -15.85 14.12
N ARG A 14 -9.21 -16.75 14.24
CA ARG A 14 -10.53 -16.63 13.61
C ARG A 14 -11.36 -15.46 14.17
N GLN A 15 -11.25 -15.17 15.45
CA GLN A 15 -11.90 -13.99 16.05
C GLN A 15 -11.22 -12.70 15.62
N VAL A 16 -9.88 -12.70 15.54
CA VAL A 16 -9.10 -11.56 15.05
C VAL A 16 -9.48 -11.25 13.60
N ALA A 17 -9.48 -12.25 12.71
CA ALA A 17 -9.85 -12.09 11.30
C ALA A 17 -11.27 -11.49 11.12
N ARG A 18 -12.26 -11.96 11.91
CA ARG A 18 -13.61 -11.39 11.88
C ARG A 18 -13.64 -9.93 12.33
N ARG A 19 -12.84 -9.56 13.32
CA ARG A 19 -12.74 -8.17 13.80
C ARG A 19 -12.08 -7.27 12.77
N VAL A 20 -11.02 -7.73 12.10
CA VAL A 20 -10.37 -7.00 11.01
C VAL A 20 -11.36 -6.67 9.90
N LYS A 21 -12.16 -7.66 9.45
CA LYS A 21 -13.22 -7.45 8.45
C LYS A 21 -14.25 -6.41 8.88
N ARG A 22 -14.74 -6.49 10.12
CA ARG A 22 -15.71 -5.52 10.67
C ARG A 22 -15.12 -4.12 10.87
N ALA A 23 -13.81 -4.02 11.08
CA ALA A 23 -13.10 -2.76 11.30
C ALA A 23 -12.74 -2.02 10.00
N GLY A 24 -13.20 -2.51 8.84
CA GLY A 24 -12.88 -1.92 7.55
C GLY A 24 -11.49 -2.30 7.02
N GLY A 25 -10.99 -3.48 7.39
CA GLY A 25 -9.81 -4.10 6.78
C GLY A 25 -8.51 -4.01 7.58
N SER A 26 -8.43 -3.23 8.66
CA SER A 26 -7.20 -3.13 9.48
C SER A 26 -7.47 -3.06 10.97
N LEU A 27 -6.62 -3.71 11.75
CA LEU A 27 -6.64 -3.71 13.21
C LEU A 27 -5.23 -3.54 13.77
N VAL A 28 -5.02 -2.50 14.59
CA VAL A 28 -3.78 -2.35 15.37
C VAL A 28 -3.92 -3.07 16.69
N VAL A 29 -2.95 -3.89 16.99
CA VAL A 29 -2.87 -4.70 18.20
C VAL A 29 -1.89 -4.01 19.15
N THR A 30 -2.34 -3.70 20.36
CA THR A 30 -1.52 -3.03 21.39
C THR A 30 -1.30 -3.94 22.59
N ARG A 31 -0.18 -3.76 23.29
CA ARG A 31 0.13 -4.39 24.58
C ARG A 31 0.62 -3.29 25.53
N ARG A 32 -0.01 -3.13 26.69
CA ARG A 32 0.24 -2.03 27.63
C ARG A 32 0.23 -0.66 26.93
N GLY A 33 -0.76 -0.44 26.08
CA GLY A 33 -0.92 0.79 25.28
C GLY A 33 0.07 0.98 24.12
N LYS A 34 1.05 0.08 23.91
CA LYS A 34 2.03 0.19 22.83
C LYS A 34 1.63 -0.69 21.64
N PRO A 35 1.66 -0.20 20.39
CA PRO A 35 1.38 -1.02 19.21
C PRO A 35 2.47 -2.09 19.04
N VAL A 36 2.04 -3.34 18.90
CA VAL A 36 2.92 -4.51 18.74
C VAL A 36 2.71 -5.24 17.43
N LEU A 37 1.51 -5.17 16.84
CA LEU A 37 1.20 -5.80 15.57
C LEU A 37 0.16 -4.97 14.80
N LEU A 38 0.23 -4.99 13.48
CA LEU A 38 -0.83 -4.56 12.59
C LEU A 38 -1.37 -5.81 11.89
N VAL A 39 -2.67 -6.06 12.00
CA VAL A 39 -3.35 -7.13 11.26
C VAL A 39 -4.17 -6.48 10.17
N HIS A 40 -3.95 -6.93 8.93
CA HIS A 40 -4.61 -6.42 7.74
C HIS A 40 -5.34 -7.54 7.02
N ASP A 41 -6.53 -7.25 6.49
CA ASP A 41 -7.21 -8.14 5.55
C ASP A 41 -6.51 -8.03 4.21
N LEU A 42 -6.11 -9.18 3.66
CA LEU A 42 -5.47 -9.28 2.35
C LEU A 42 -6.45 -9.73 1.26
N SER A 43 -7.74 -9.85 1.59
CA SER A 43 -8.77 -10.23 0.62
C SER A 43 -8.86 -9.16 -0.48
N GLY A 44 -8.56 -9.56 -1.73
CA GLY A 44 -8.57 -8.66 -2.88
C GLY A 44 -7.24 -7.94 -3.14
N GLU A 45 -6.24 -8.15 -2.30
CA GLU A 45 -4.88 -7.65 -2.52
C GLU A 45 -4.10 -8.64 -3.39
N ASP A 46 -3.36 -8.12 -4.37
CA ASP A 46 -2.43 -8.94 -5.14
C ASP A 46 -1.10 -9.14 -4.40
N ALA A 47 -0.32 -10.12 -4.85
CA ALA A 47 0.96 -10.45 -4.24
C ALA A 47 1.97 -9.29 -4.31
N GLU A 48 1.89 -8.47 -5.36
CA GLU A 48 2.75 -7.29 -5.54
C GLU A 48 2.49 -6.27 -4.43
N THR A 49 1.24 -5.93 -4.19
CA THR A 49 0.82 -4.94 -3.19
C THR A 49 1.23 -5.38 -1.79
N ILE A 50 1.08 -6.66 -1.47
CA ILE A 50 1.55 -7.23 -0.19
C ILE A 50 3.08 -7.11 -0.06
N ALA A 51 3.83 -7.47 -1.10
CA ALA A 51 5.29 -7.42 -1.07
C ALA A 51 5.82 -5.98 -0.96
N LEU A 52 5.23 -5.05 -1.70
CA LEU A 52 5.67 -3.65 -1.73
C LEU A 52 5.27 -2.89 -0.46
N SER A 53 4.07 -3.14 0.09
CA SER A 53 3.58 -2.47 1.31
C SER A 53 4.38 -2.84 2.56
N THR A 54 4.93 -4.06 2.61
CA THR A 54 5.74 -4.55 3.73
C THR A 54 7.24 -4.27 3.57
N SER A 55 7.67 -3.78 2.41
CA SER A 55 9.07 -3.49 2.11
C SER A 55 9.52 -2.10 2.62
N LYS A 56 10.37 -2.10 3.66
CA LYS A 56 10.95 -0.86 4.23
C LYS A 56 11.80 -0.08 3.22
N SER A 57 12.55 -0.78 2.36
CA SER A 57 13.38 -0.15 1.33
C SER A 57 12.51 0.54 0.28
N PHE A 58 11.42 -0.13 -0.14
CA PHE A 58 10.46 0.43 -1.08
C PHE A 58 9.75 1.65 -0.50
N ALA A 59 9.27 1.58 0.74
CA ALA A 59 8.64 2.70 1.42
C ALA A 59 9.59 3.93 1.51
N ARG A 60 10.86 3.71 1.86
CA ARG A 60 11.88 4.76 1.88
C ARG A 60 12.12 5.37 0.50
N PHE A 61 12.22 4.52 -0.53
CA PHE A 61 12.38 4.96 -1.91
C PHE A 61 11.21 5.84 -2.35
N MET A 62 9.98 5.39 -2.14
CA MET A 62 8.77 6.13 -2.51
C MET A 62 8.65 7.45 -1.76
N ASN A 63 8.96 7.48 -0.47
CA ASN A 63 8.96 8.73 0.30
C ASN A 63 9.98 9.74 -0.25
N LYS A 64 11.19 9.30 -0.59
CA LYS A 64 12.20 10.15 -1.24
C LYS A 64 11.72 10.68 -2.59
N ARG A 65 11.08 9.83 -3.41
CA ARG A 65 10.54 10.23 -4.72
C ARG A 65 9.42 11.25 -4.59
N ARG A 66 8.45 11.01 -3.71
CA ARG A 66 7.34 11.93 -3.42
C ARG A 66 7.84 13.27 -2.88
N ALA A 67 8.81 13.27 -1.96
CA ALA A 67 9.41 14.49 -1.44
C ALA A 67 10.13 15.29 -2.56
N LYS A 68 10.89 14.60 -3.43
CA LYS A 68 11.52 15.25 -4.60
C LYS A 68 10.48 15.85 -5.54
N ALA A 69 9.40 15.13 -5.84
CA ALA A 69 8.32 15.58 -6.71
C ALA A 69 7.61 16.82 -6.14
N ARG A 70 7.28 16.85 -4.85
CA ARG A 70 6.70 18.03 -4.19
C ARG A 70 7.59 19.28 -4.29
N ARG A 71 8.91 19.11 -4.21
CA ARG A 71 9.86 20.23 -4.26
C ARG A 71 10.21 20.69 -5.68
N LYS A 72 10.33 19.75 -6.62
CA LYS A 72 10.89 20.02 -7.97
C LYS A 72 9.88 19.85 -9.10
N GLY A 73 8.64 19.46 -8.79
CA GLY A 73 7.66 19.02 -9.78
C GLY A 73 7.91 17.60 -10.30
N THR A 74 6.97 17.14 -11.11
CA THR A 74 7.06 15.90 -11.90
C THR A 74 7.34 16.25 -13.36
N ILE A 75 7.83 15.28 -14.13
CA ILE A 75 7.93 15.39 -15.58
C ILE A 75 6.69 14.75 -16.21
N ASP A 76 6.27 15.30 -17.35
CA ASP A 76 5.16 14.72 -18.10
C ASP A 76 5.60 13.43 -18.81
N PHE A 77 4.64 12.58 -19.15
CA PHE A 77 4.89 11.29 -19.78
C PHE A 77 5.57 11.44 -21.15
N ASP A 78 5.20 12.45 -21.95
CA ASP A 78 5.86 12.74 -23.22
C ASP A 78 7.34 13.10 -23.04
N GLU A 79 7.67 13.81 -21.95
CA GLU A 79 9.04 14.12 -21.60
C GLU A 79 9.81 12.86 -21.15
N VAL A 80 9.14 11.91 -20.47
CA VAL A 80 9.71 10.59 -20.14
C VAL A 80 10.05 9.82 -21.41
N CYS A 81 9.12 9.71 -22.36
CA CYS A 81 9.33 9.04 -23.64
C CYS A 81 10.51 9.65 -24.39
N ARG A 82 10.54 10.97 -24.53
CA ARG A 82 11.64 11.69 -25.18
C ARG A 82 13.01 11.40 -24.54
N LYS A 83 13.09 11.38 -23.20
CA LYS A 83 14.33 11.06 -22.47
C LYS A 83 14.75 9.60 -22.60
N ALA A 84 13.78 8.70 -22.74
CA ALA A 84 14.00 7.28 -22.93
C ALA A 84 14.23 6.89 -24.40
N GLY A 85 14.12 7.83 -25.35
CA GLY A 85 14.19 7.54 -26.78
C GLY A 85 12.97 6.78 -27.32
N LEU A 86 11.85 6.82 -26.61
CA LEU A 86 10.60 6.16 -26.99
C LEU A 86 9.71 7.11 -27.80
N PRO A 87 8.92 6.58 -28.76
CA PRO A 87 7.96 7.38 -29.48
C PRO A 87 6.89 7.94 -28.52
N PRO A 88 6.31 9.12 -28.80
CA PRO A 88 5.17 9.62 -28.05
C PRO A 88 3.99 8.64 -28.19
N VAL A 89 3.23 8.45 -27.11
CA VAL A 89 2.08 7.54 -27.15
C VAL A 89 0.94 8.20 -27.89
N ASN A 90 0.49 7.59 -28.99
CA ASN A 90 -0.72 8.01 -29.68
C ASN A 90 -1.93 7.73 -28.78
N LYS A 91 -2.55 8.79 -28.26
CA LYS A 91 -3.76 8.70 -27.41
C LYS A 91 -4.98 8.11 -28.12
N SER A 92 -4.92 7.92 -29.44
CA SER A 92 -5.95 7.28 -30.27
C SER A 92 -5.83 5.75 -30.32
N GLU A 93 -4.72 5.17 -29.86
CA GLU A 93 -4.45 3.73 -29.87
C GLU A 93 -4.43 3.15 -28.45
N THR A 94 -5.30 3.63 -27.55
CA THR A 94 -5.51 2.95 -26.27
C THR A 94 -6.02 1.54 -26.55
N LEU A 95 -5.11 0.56 -26.45
CA LEU A 95 -5.44 -0.86 -26.38
C LEU A 95 -6.54 -1.02 -25.32
N PRO A 96 -7.65 -1.70 -25.63
CA PRO A 96 -8.67 -1.97 -24.62
C PRO A 96 -7.97 -2.68 -23.46
N LEU A 97 -8.09 -2.11 -22.27
CA LEU A 97 -7.73 -2.80 -21.04
C LEU A 97 -8.54 -4.10 -21.04
N ARG A 98 -7.87 -5.23 -21.28
CA ARG A 98 -8.48 -6.55 -21.13
C ARG A 98 -8.78 -6.72 -19.65
N THR A 99 -10.03 -6.45 -19.28
CA THR A 99 -10.65 -6.85 -18.01
C THR A 99 -10.87 -8.35 -18.00
#